data_AF-C0EXC4-F1
#
_entry.id   AF-C0EXC4-F1
#
_cell.length_a   1.000
_cell.length_b   1.000
_cell.length_c   1.000
_cell.angle_alpha   90.00
_cell.angle_beta   90.00
_cell.angle_gamma   90.00
#
_symmetry.space_group_name_H-M   'P 1'
#
loop_
_entity.id
_entity.type
_entity.pdbx_description
1 polymer ?
#
loop_
_entity_poly.entity_id
_entity_poly.type
_entity_poly.pdbx_seq_one_letter_code
_entity_poly.pdbx_strand_id
1 'polypeptide(L)'
;MHNRSYNEQDAIQRLLLFEEGLSRLIELMKIEKKDVLGNDMDFLCQSIMQDVCRKCPKYRECYGSRQKETIGEIASILEQAYQCSGVDGRMASSEFRRNCVFFQPFMEEISWLYRLIYQNIYWEQRYDEIKQVMCRQLDEQRLFLRECRVNMQKGEEICGRKKMALKTLFFRKGIHFIKGKEYKDGSGLLQVTVQVQPLLGTKKAELVRKCLNTYYKRNFYRNMETTWLRPGENRISFIEENGFHVVFGQRCCNKKGEDVCGDTFSFTNFGRKRAVMLLSDGMGTGKKANEDSRRLIETLEDLLEAGISEEFALEMIQDALLFQDKGAFSTIDAAVISLKTGILKLLKAGGMATFIRHKNSVERIMPAALPPGCRIGQQFDLKYKKLYDGDMVIMVSDGMLEFENMPEISFRMESLIGKIKTNNAQVFANELIEAVPVLEDGYDDDRTVLVAAIWEKGTQKCGINIGRE
;
A
#
# COMPACT_ATOMS: atom_id res chain seq x y z
N MET A 1 -17.74 -20.26 31.28
CA MET A 1 -16.65 -20.17 30.27
C MET A 1 -16.91 -20.97 28.99
N HIS A 2 -17.91 -21.87 28.91
CA HIS A 2 -18.20 -22.65 27.68
C HIS A 2 -18.85 -21.85 26.53
N ASN A 3 -19.73 -20.88 26.80
CA ASN A 3 -20.38 -20.09 25.72
C ASN A 3 -19.43 -19.22 24.88
N ARG A 4 -18.31 -18.74 25.43
CA ARG A 4 -17.35 -17.92 24.65
C ARG A 4 -16.51 -18.73 23.66
N SER A 5 -16.26 -20.01 23.95
CA SER A 5 -15.49 -20.88 23.05
C SER A 5 -16.29 -21.29 21.81
N TYR A 6 -17.60 -21.46 21.96
CA TYR A 6 -18.51 -21.85 20.89
C TYR A 6 -18.68 -20.72 19.86
N ASN A 7 -18.85 -19.48 20.33
CA ASN A 7 -18.97 -18.30 19.46
C ASN A 7 -17.69 -18.00 18.66
N GLU A 8 -16.50 -18.28 19.21
CA GLU A 8 -15.24 -18.05 18.51
C GLU A 8 -15.00 -19.08 17.40
N GLN A 9 -15.36 -20.36 17.62
CA GLN A 9 -15.27 -21.40 16.60
C GLN A 9 -16.27 -21.16 15.46
N ASP A 10 -17.49 -20.74 15.78
CA ASP A 10 -18.49 -20.35 14.78
C ASP A 10 -18.02 -19.14 13.95
N ALA A 11 -17.41 -18.12 14.59
CA ALA A 11 -16.84 -16.98 13.88
C ALA A 11 -15.70 -17.38 12.92
N ILE A 12 -14.78 -18.24 13.35
CA ILE A 12 -13.69 -18.75 12.50
C ILE A 12 -14.25 -19.51 11.29
N GLN A 13 -15.29 -20.31 11.50
CA GLN A 13 -15.91 -21.09 10.43
C GLN A 13 -16.67 -20.21 9.43
N ARG A 14 -17.36 -19.17 9.89
CA ARG A 14 -18.00 -18.18 9.01
C ARG A 14 -16.98 -17.40 8.17
N LEU A 15 -15.85 -17.01 8.76
CA LEU A 15 -14.76 -16.35 8.03
C LEU A 15 -14.18 -17.25 6.93
N LEU A 16 -13.99 -18.54 7.21
CA LEU A 16 -13.55 -19.53 6.20
C LEU A 16 -14.55 -19.64 5.03
N LEU A 17 -15.85 -19.76 5.33
CA LEU A 17 -16.88 -19.84 4.29
C LEU A 17 -16.94 -18.58 3.43
N PHE A 18 -16.72 -17.40 4.03
CA PHE A 18 -16.66 -16.14 3.30
C PHE A 18 -15.41 -16.04 2.40
N GLU A 19 -14.24 -16.48 2.88
CA GLU A 19 -13.00 -16.56 2.09
C GLU A 19 -13.18 -17.46 0.84
N GLU A 20 -13.82 -18.62 1.00
CA GLU A 20 -14.14 -19.53 -0.10
C GLU A 20 -15.21 -18.97 -1.05
N GLY A 21 -16.17 -18.20 -0.53
CA GLY A 21 -17.17 -17.50 -1.32
C GLY A 21 -16.54 -16.44 -2.23
N LEU A 22 -15.66 -15.59 -1.68
CA LEU A 22 -14.92 -14.58 -2.43
C LEU A 22 -14.03 -15.22 -3.50
N SER A 23 -13.32 -16.31 -3.16
CA SER A 23 -12.47 -17.03 -4.13
C SER A 23 -13.25 -17.48 -5.37
N ARG A 24 -14.44 -18.07 -5.16
CA ARG A 24 -15.32 -18.51 -6.26
C ARG A 24 -15.87 -17.35 -7.09
N LEU A 25 -16.21 -16.23 -6.45
CA LEU A 25 -16.65 -15.02 -7.16
C LEU A 25 -15.54 -14.46 -8.07
N ILE A 26 -14.30 -14.43 -7.58
CA ILE A 26 -13.13 -13.98 -8.37
C ILE A 26 -12.92 -14.90 -9.58
N GLU A 27 -13.06 -16.22 -9.42
CA GLU A 27 -12.96 -17.18 -10.54
C GLU A 27 -14.04 -16.94 -11.60
N LEU A 28 -15.29 -16.70 -11.19
CA LEU A 28 -16.38 -16.37 -12.13
C LEU A 28 -16.11 -15.08 -12.91
N MET A 29 -15.49 -14.09 -12.26
CA MET A 29 -15.11 -12.86 -12.94
C MET A 29 -13.92 -13.06 -13.88
N LYS A 30 -13.00 -13.99 -13.64
CA LYS A 30 -11.85 -14.23 -14.55
C LYS A 30 -12.20 -14.95 -15.85
N ILE A 31 -13.43 -15.39 -16.04
CA ILE A 31 -13.86 -16.04 -17.29
C ILE A 31 -13.72 -15.03 -18.45
N GLU A 32 -12.80 -15.32 -19.36
CA GLU A 32 -12.55 -14.56 -20.59
C GLU A 32 -13.73 -14.71 -21.56
N LYS A 33 -14.16 -13.59 -22.15
CA LYS A 33 -15.02 -13.63 -23.34
C LYS A 33 -14.15 -13.98 -24.56
N LYS A 34 -14.62 -14.93 -25.38
CA LYS A 34 -14.01 -15.29 -26.68
C LYS A 34 -13.92 -14.09 -27.62
N ASP A 35 -12.90 -14.12 -28.49
CA ASP A 35 -12.61 -13.16 -29.58
C ASP A 35 -13.84 -12.45 -30.14
N VAL A 36 -13.98 -11.16 -29.79
CA VAL A 36 -15.06 -10.27 -30.25
C VAL A 36 -14.74 -9.71 -31.65
N LEU A 37 -13.45 -9.50 -31.95
CA LEU A 37 -12.95 -8.88 -33.19
C LEU A 37 -13.39 -9.57 -34.49
N GLY A 38 -13.52 -10.91 -34.49
CA GLY A 38 -13.96 -11.65 -35.68
C GLY A 38 -15.44 -11.43 -36.01
N ASN A 39 -16.28 -11.25 -34.99
CA ASN A 39 -17.73 -11.04 -35.17
C ASN A 39 -18.05 -9.60 -35.60
N ASP A 40 -17.24 -8.62 -35.19
CA ASP A 40 -17.48 -7.20 -35.50
C ASP A 40 -17.29 -6.88 -36.98
N MET A 41 -16.30 -7.50 -37.62
CA MET A 41 -16.04 -7.34 -39.06
C MET A 41 -17.17 -7.94 -39.91
N ASP A 42 -17.66 -9.11 -39.52
CA ASP A 42 -18.79 -9.77 -40.18
C ASP A 42 -20.08 -8.96 -40.00
N PHE A 43 -20.32 -8.43 -38.79
CA PHE A 43 -21.44 -7.52 -38.51
C PHE A 43 -21.38 -6.26 -39.39
N LEU A 44 -20.22 -5.59 -39.43
CA LEU A 44 -20.04 -4.37 -40.22
C LEU A 44 -20.26 -4.64 -41.72
N CYS A 45 -19.68 -5.71 -42.25
CA CYS A 45 -19.87 -6.08 -43.66
C CYS A 45 -21.35 -6.38 -43.97
N GLN A 46 -22.06 -7.07 -43.08
CA GLN A 46 -23.49 -7.37 -43.22
C GLN A 46 -24.38 -6.13 -43.16
N SER A 47 -24.11 -5.20 -42.24
CA SER A 47 -24.88 -3.97 -42.10
C SER A 47 -24.72 -3.08 -43.34
N ILE A 48 -23.49 -2.85 -43.81
CA ILE A 48 -23.24 -2.08 -45.05
C ILE A 48 -23.88 -2.74 -46.27
N MET A 49 -23.80 -4.07 -46.34
CA MET A 49 -24.46 -4.85 -47.39
C MET A 49 -25.96 -4.55 -47.44
N GLN A 50 -26.63 -4.54 -46.29
CA GLN A 50 -28.08 -4.40 -46.20
C GLN A 50 -28.54 -2.95 -46.38
N ASP A 51 -27.87 -1.99 -45.75
CA ASP A 51 -28.35 -0.61 -45.65
C ASP A 51 -28.01 0.24 -46.87
N VAL A 52 -26.85 -0.02 -47.50
CA VAL A 52 -26.34 0.73 -48.65
C VAL A 52 -26.27 -0.13 -49.91
N CYS A 53 -25.51 -1.23 -49.88
CA CYS A 53 -25.14 -1.94 -51.11
C CYS A 53 -26.31 -2.66 -51.77
N ARG A 54 -27.29 -3.18 -51.02
CA ARG A 54 -28.47 -3.88 -51.58
C ARG A 54 -29.36 -3.00 -52.45
N LYS A 55 -29.34 -1.68 -52.21
CA LYS A 55 -30.07 -0.68 -53.01
C LYS A 55 -29.31 -0.31 -54.29
N CYS A 56 -28.06 -0.74 -54.46
CA CYS A 56 -27.18 -0.39 -55.58
C CYS A 56 -27.45 -1.26 -56.82
N PRO A 57 -27.53 -0.67 -58.03
CA PRO A 57 -27.66 -1.43 -59.29
C PRO A 57 -26.53 -2.44 -59.53
N LYS A 58 -25.32 -2.19 -58.99
CA LYS A 58 -24.13 -3.06 -59.14
C LYS A 58 -23.99 -4.12 -58.03
N TYR A 59 -24.98 -4.29 -57.15
CA TYR A 59 -24.90 -5.22 -56.01
C TYR A 59 -24.46 -6.64 -56.40
N ARG A 60 -25.04 -7.20 -57.47
CA ARG A 60 -24.73 -8.57 -57.94
C ARG A 60 -23.30 -8.73 -58.46
N GLU A 61 -22.66 -7.64 -58.91
CA GLU A 61 -21.27 -7.63 -59.35
C GLU A 61 -20.32 -7.54 -58.14
N CYS A 62 -20.59 -6.59 -57.23
CA CYS A 62 -19.76 -6.35 -56.04
C CYS A 62 -19.78 -7.53 -55.06
N TYR A 63 -20.96 -8.08 -54.76
CA TYR A 63 -21.12 -9.18 -53.80
C TYR A 63 -21.33 -10.55 -54.46
N GLY A 64 -21.20 -10.65 -55.78
CA GLY A 64 -21.17 -11.91 -56.53
C GLY A 64 -19.76 -12.21 -57.04
N SER A 65 -19.41 -11.66 -58.21
CA SER A 65 -18.12 -11.92 -58.87
C SER A 65 -16.92 -11.28 -58.16
N ARG A 66 -17.08 -10.11 -57.53
CA ARG A 66 -16.01 -9.33 -56.89
C ARG A 66 -16.09 -9.29 -55.35
N GLN A 67 -16.70 -10.31 -54.75
CA GLN A 67 -16.97 -10.33 -53.31
C GLN A 67 -15.69 -10.20 -52.47
N LYS A 68 -14.64 -10.93 -52.84
CA LYS A 68 -13.34 -10.90 -52.12
C LYS A 68 -12.68 -9.53 -52.20
N GLU A 69 -12.73 -8.89 -53.35
CA GLU A 69 -12.17 -7.55 -53.56
C GLU A 69 -12.93 -6.50 -52.73
N THR A 70 -14.27 -6.58 -52.73
CA THR A 70 -15.12 -5.65 -51.98
C THR A 70 -14.91 -5.77 -50.46
N ILE A 71 -14.82 -7.00 -49.94
CA ILE A 71 -14.53 -7.24 -48.51
C ILE A 71 -13.09 -6.80 -48.18
N GLY A 72 -12.13 -7.04 -49.06
CA GLY A 72 -10.74 -6.60 -48.90
C GLY A 72 -10.61 -5.07 -48.83
N GLU A 73 -11.37 -4.33 -49.65
CA GLU A 73 -11.43 -2.86 -49.59
C GLU A 73 -12.01 -2.37 -48.25
N ILE A 74 -13.10 -2.98 -47.77
CA ILE A 74 -13.68 -2.64 -46.46
C ILE A 74 -12.66 -2.89 -45.34
N ALA A 75 -11.97 -4.03 -45.36
CA ALA A 75 -10.95 -4.36 -44.38
C ALA A 75 -9.78 -3.35 -44.42
N SER A 76 -9.32 -2.96 -45.61
CA SER A 76 -8.24 -1.97 -45.77
C SER A 76 -8.63 -0.58 -45.27
N ILE A 77 -9.87 -0.14 -45.53
CA ILE A 77 -10.39 1.14 -45.02
C ILE A 77 -10.41 1.13 -43.48
N LEU A 78 -10.83 0.02 -42.86
CA LEU A 78 -10.91 -0.10 -41.40
C LEU A 78 -9.55 -0.18 -40.74
N GLU A 79 -8.59 -0.88 -41.34
CA GLU A 79 -7.21 -0.94 -40.88
C GLU A 79 -6.57 0.45 -40.87
N GLN A 80 -6.76 1.22 -41.95
CA GLN A 80 -6.32 2.62 -42.02
C GLN A 80 -7.06 3.52 -41.01
N ALA A 81 -8.36 3.31 -40.82
CA ALA A 81 -9.16 4.08 -39.87
C ALA A 81 -8.69 3.88 -38.43
N TYR A 82 -8.27 2.66 -38.07
CA TYR A 82 -7.68 2.35 -36.77
C TYR A 82 -6.40 3.14 -36.50
N GLN A 83 -5.55 3.33 -37.52
CA GLN A 83 -4.32 4.11 -37.38
C GLN A 83 -4.57 5.62 -37.30
N CYS A 84 -5.61 6.12 -37.98
CA CYS A 84 -5.91 7.55 -38.07
C CYS A 84 -7.02 8.04 -37.12
N SER A 85 -7.55 7.17 -36.23
CA SER A 85 -8.63 7.49 -35.28
C SER A 85 -9.90 8.05 -35.94
N GLY A 86 -10.22 7.57 -37.14
CA GLY A 86 -11.39 8.03 -37.90
C GLY A 86 -11.40 7.53 -39.34
N VAL A 87 -12.56 7.61 -40.00
CA VAL A 87 -12.74 7.15 -41.39
C VAL A 87 -12.77 8.35 -42.34
N ASP A 88 -11.97 8.28 -43.41
CA ASP A 88 -11.93 9.27 -44.49
C ASP A 88 -12.13 8.58 -45.85
N GLY A 89 -12.89 9.18 -46.76
CA GLY A 89 -13.07 8.69 -48.14
C GLY A 89 -11.75 8.54 -48.91
N ARG A 90 -10.68 9.22 -48.49
CA ARG A 90 -9.32 9.07 -49.01
C ARG A 90 -8.70 7.69 -48.77
N MET A 91 -9.18 6.96 -47.76
CA MET A 91 -8.69 5.63 -47.39
C MET A 91 -9.11 4.53 -48.37
N ALA A 92 -10.21 4.75 -49.11
CA ALA A 92 -10.64 3.84 -50.16
C ALA A 92 -9.76 3.95 -51.40
N SER A 93 -9.51 2.82 -52.08
CA SER A 93 -8.68 2.81 -53.30
C SER A 93 -9.26 3.70 -54.41
N SER A 94 -8.39 4.20 -55.28
CA SER A 94 -8.80 5.03 -56.42
C SER A 94 -9.71 4.27 -57.40
N GLU A 95 -9.59 2.95 -57.45
CA GLU A 95 -10.44 2.07 -58.25
C GLU A 95 -11.82 1.94 -57.60
N PHE A 96 -11.88 1.66 -56.30
CA PHE A 96 -13.13 1.55 -55.55
C PHE A 96 -13.93 2.85 -55.58
N ARG A 97 -13.27 4.01 -55.39
CA ARG A 97 -13.91 5.34 -55.44
C ARG A 97 -14.56 5.64 -56.79
N ARG A 98 -13.97 5.17 -57.89
CA ARG A 98 -14.52 5.36 -59.25
C ARG A 98 -15.63 4.38 -59.59
N ASN A 99 -15.55 3.16 -59.05
CA ASN A 99 -16.47 2.07 -59.40
C ASN A 99 -17.72 2.02 -58.50
N CYS A 100 -17.63 2.51 -57.26
CA CYS A 100 -18.75 2.53 -56.32
C CYS A 100 -19.76 3.64 -56.64
N VAL A 101 -20.98 3.24 -57.01
CA VAL A 101 -22.07 4.17 -57.39
C VAL A 101 -22.59 4.95 -56.18
N PHE A 102 -22.62 4.33 -55.00
CA PHE A 102 -23.04 4.95 -53.75
C PHE A 102 -21.86 5.22 -52.82
N PHE A 103 -20.75 5.72 -53.38
CA PHE A 103 -19.53 5.94 -52.61
C PHE A 103 -19.73 6.83 -51.37
N GLN A 104 -20.42 7.96 -51.51
CA GLN A 104 -20.66 8.86 -50.38
C GLN A 104 -21.55 8.23 -49.29
N PRO A 105 -22.76 7.69 -49.59
CA PRO A 105 -23.57 6.98 -48.60
C PRO A 105 -22.83 5.79 -47.96
N PHE A 106 -22.00 5.08 -48.73
CA PHE A 106 -21.20 3.97 -48.24
C PHE A 106 -20.14 4.41 -47.21
N MET A 107 -19.42 5.50 -47.49
CA MET A 107 -18.42 6.03 -46.57
C MET A 107 -19.05 6.63 -45.31
N GLU A 108 -20.22 7.25 -45.42
CA GLU A 108 -20.99 7.77 -44.27
C GLU A 108 -21.43 6.62 -43.34
N GLU A 109 -21.97 5.53 -43.91
CA GLU A 109 -22.38 4.35 -43.15
C GLU A 109 -21.19 3.65 -42.48
N ILE A 110 -20.08 3.47 -43.19
CA ILE A 110 -18.84 2.93 -42.60
C ILE A 110 -18.37 3.81 -41.44
N SER A 111 -18.37 5.13 -41.61
CA SER A 111 -17.94 6.05 -40.56
C SER A 111 -18.82 5.93 -39.30
N TRP A 112 -20.13 5.80 -39.48
CA TRP A 112 -21.08 5.62 -38.38
C TRP A 112 -20.89 4.27 -37.67
N LEU A 113 -20.85 3.17 -38.42
CA LEU A 113 -20.64 1.82 -37.88
C LEU A 113 -19.27 1.69 -37.18
N TYR A 114 -18.22 2.27 -37.77
CA TYR A 114 -16.90 2.30 -37.16
C TYR A 114 -16.92 3.02 -35.81
N ARG A 115 -17.59 4.17 -35.70
CA ARG A 115 -17.72 4.89 -34.41
C ARG A 115 -18.45 4.05 -33.37
N LEU A 116 -19.52 3.36 -33.76
CA LEU A 116 -20.27 2.48 -32.86
C LEU A 116 -19.41 1.33 -32.34
N ILE A 117 -18.71 0.63 -33.24
CA ILE A 117 -17.81 -0.48 -32.89
C ILE A 117 -16.64 0.02 -32.04
N TYR A 118 -16.02 1.14 -32.42
CA TYR A 118 -14.93 1.75 -31.66
C TYR A 118 -15.37 2.12 -30.25
N GLN A 119 -16.55 2.72 -30.08
CA GLN A 119 -17.12 3.01 -28.76
C GLN A 119 -17.36 1.72 -27.97
N ASN A 120 -17.91 0.68 -28.58
CA ASN A 120 -18.11 -0.61 -27.91
C ASN A 120 -16.79 -1.22 -27.46
N ILE A 121 -15.77 -1.29 -28.33
CA ILE A 121 -14.43 -1.79 -27.99
C ILE A 121 -13.82 -0.96 -26.86
N TYR A 122 -13.91 0.37 -26.94
CA TYR A 122 -13.41 1.26 -25.90
C TYR A 122 -14.11 1.00 -24.55
N TRP A 123 -15.43 0.86 -24.55
CA TRP A 123 -16.19 0.57 -23.34
C TRP A 123 -15.94 -0.85 -22.81
N GLU A 124 -15.74 -1.84 -23.67
CA GLU A 124 -15.35 -3.19 -23.26
C GLU A 124 -13.97 -3.19 -22.60
N GLN A 125 -12.99 -2.50 -23.20
CA GLN A 125 -11.67 -2.32 -22.60
C GLN A 125 -11.77 -1.62 -21.23
N ARG A 126 -12.53 -0.53 -21.14
CA ARG A 126 -12.76 0.21 -19.89
C ARG A 126 -13.47 -0.64 -18.84
N TYR A 127 -14.44 -1.45 -19.26
CA TYR A 127 -15.15 -2.37 -18.38
C TYR A 127 -14.22 -3.46 -17.86
N ASP A 128 -13.36 -4.03 -18.71
CA ASP A 128 -12.37 -5.01 -18.30
C ASP A 128 -11.32 -4.42 -17.35
N GLU A 129 -10.89 -3.18 -17.55
CA GLU A 129 -10.03 -2.46 -16.60
C GLU A 129 -10.70 -2.35 -15.21
N ILE A 130 -11.97 -1.91 -15.16
CA ILE A 130 -12.72 -1.80 -13.90
C ILE A 130 -12.90 -3.17 -13.26
N LYS A 131 -13.23 -4.19 -14.05
CA LYS A 131 -13.39 -5.56 -13.61
C LYS A 131 -12.11 -6.13 -13.02
N GLN A 132 -10.95 -5.83 -13.60
CA GLN A 132 -9.65 -6.20 -13.05
C GLN A 132 -9.39 -5.54 -11.69
N VAL A 133 -9.70 -4.24 -11.54
CA VAL A 133 -9.59 -3.54 -10.25
C VAL A 133 -10.50 -4.20 -9.21
N MET A 134 -11.76 -4.45 -9.56
CA MET A 134 -12.72 -5.10 -8.65
C MET A 134 -12.27 -6.52 -8.24
N CYS A 135 -11.68 -7.29 -9.17
CA CYS A 135 -11.13 -8.61 -8.86
C CYS A 135 -9.97 -8.53 -7.85
N ARG A 136 -9.07 -7.55 -8.01
CA ARG A 136 -7.98 -7.32 -7.05
C ARG A 136 -8.58 -6.97 -5.69
N GLN A 137 -9.51 -6.02 -5.61
CA GLN A 137 -10.15 -5.63 -4.35
C GLN A 137 -10.83 -6.78 -3.61
N LEU A 138 -11.55 -7.67 -4.32
CA LEU A 138 -12.15 -8.85 -3.68
C LEU A 138 -11.08 -9.83 -3.19
N ASP A 139 -9.96 -9.96 -3.90
CA ASP A 139 -8.84 -10.79 -3.45
C ASP A 139 -8.19 -10.18 -2.20
N GLU A 140 -8.10 -8.85 -2.13
CA GLU A 140 -7.58 -8.16 -0.95
C GLU A 140 -8.47 -8.32 0.27
N GLN A 141 -9.78 -8.18 0.12
CA GLN A 141 -10.74 -8.48 1.19
C GLN A 141 -10.63 -9.94 1.64
N ARG A 142 -10.40 -10.87 0.70
CA ARG A 142 -10.18 -12.28 1.02
C ARG A 142 -8.91 -12.48 1.85
N LEU A 143 -7.80 -11.82 1.50
CA LEU A 143 -6.54 -11.88 2.24
C LEU A 143 -6.69 -11.30 3.65
N PHE A 144 -7.39 -10.18 3.81
CA PHE A 144 -7.70 -9.59 5.11
C PHE A 144 -8.52 -10.53 6.00
N LEU A 145 -9.56 -11.18 5.45
CA LEU A 145 -10.37 -12.14 6.22
C LEU A 145 -9.57 -13.38 6.60
N ARG A 146 -8.67 -13.83 5.74
CA ARG A 146 -7.72 -14.91 6.06
C ARG A 146 -6.83 -14.52 7.22
N GLU A 147 -6.29 -13.30 7.22
CA GLU A 147 -5.49 -12.77 8.33
C GLU A 147 -6.30 -12.67 9.63
N CYS A 148 -7.51 -12.14 9.59
CA CYS A 148 -8.44 -12.11 10.72
C CYS A 148 -8.68 -13.52 11.29
N ARG A 149 -8.92 -14.51 10.41
CA ARG A 149 -9.10 -15.90 10.82
C ARG A 149 -7.85 -16.46 11.50
N VAL A 150 -6.66 -16.22 10.96
CA VAL A 150 -5.38 -16.66 11.55
C VAL A 150 -5.18 -16.00 12.93
N ASN A 151 -5.47 -14.71 13.06
CA ASN A 151 -5.40 -14.00 14.33
C ASN A 151 -6.43 -14.51 15.35
N MET A 152 -7.60 -14.97 14.88
CA MET A 152 -8.64 -15.57 15.73
C MET A 152 -8.35 -17.03 16.11
N GLN A 153 -7.57 -17.76 15.31
CA GLN A 153 -7.08 -19.09 15.65
C GLN A 153 -6.09 -18.97 16.82
N LYS A 154 -6.64 -18.92 18.05
CA LYS A 154 -5.88 -18.89 19.30
C LYS A 154 -4.87 -20.03 19.29
N GLY A 155 -3.59 -19.63 19.27
CA GLY A 155 -2.37 -20.44 19.23
C GLY A 155 -2.37 -21.87 19.78
N GLU A 156 -1.39 -22.63 19.31
CA GLU A 156 -1.15 -24.00 19.71
C GLU A 156 -1.04 -24.12 21.24
N GLU A 157 -1.74 -25.10 21.80
CA GLU A 157 -1.63 -25.40 23.22
C GLU A 157 -0.26 -25.99 23.53
N ILE A 158 0.41 -25.44 24.54
CA ILE A 158 1.72 -25.92 24.96
C ILE A 158 1.56 -27.30 25.59
N CYS A 159 2.03 -28.33 24.88
CA CYS A 159 1.91 -29.73 25.27
C CYS A 159 3.27 -30.45 25.35
N GLY A 160 3.25 -31.71 25.78
CA GLY A 160 4.41 -32.61 25.80
C GLY A 160 5.62 -32.10 26.59
N ARG A 161 6.82 -32.22 26.00
CA ARG A 161 8.10 -31.84 26.63
C ARG A 161 8.15 -30.36 27.03
N LYS A 162 7.55 -29.47 26.22
CA LYS A 162 7.51 -28.03 26.50
C LYS A 162 6.73 -27.74 27.80
N LYS A 163 5.54 -28.35 27.95
CA LYS A 163 4.72 -28.24 29.17
C LYS A 163 5.46 -28.72 30.41
N MET A 164 6.15 -29.86 30.32
CA MET A 164 6.92 -30.42 31.43
C MET A 164 8.06 -29.48 31.88
N ALA A 165 8.81 -28.93 30.93
CA ALA A 165 9.91 -28.01 31.21
C ALA A 165 9.44 -26.70 31.86
N LEU A 166 8.37 -26.10 31.31
CA LEU A 166 7.77 -24.89 31.88
C LEU A 166 7.18 -25.15 33.27
N LYS A 167 6.50 -26.28 33.48
CA LYS A 167 5.95 -26.66 34.78
C LYS A 167 7.06 -26.73 35.84
N THR A 168 8.20 -27.33 35.52
CA THR A 168 9.37 -27.38 36.43
C THR A 168 9.96 -26.00 36.70
N LEU A 169 10.12 -25.16 35.66
CA LEU A 169 10.64 -23.80 35.79
C LEU A 169 9.75 -22.90 36.65
N PHE A 170 8.43 -22.92 36.42
CA PHE A 170 7.47 -22.17 37.22
C PHE A 170 7.40 -22.67 38.65
N PHE A 171 7.43 -24.00 38.86
CA PHE A 171 7.37 -24.59 40.20
C PHE A 171 8.56 -24.17 41.07
N ARG A 172 9.77 -24.12 40.51
CA ARG A 172 10.98 -23.59 41.19
C ARG A 172 10.85 -22.14 41.65
N LYS A 173 9.91 -21.38 41.08
CA LYS A 173 9.61 -19.99 41.47
C LYS A 173 8.34 -19.87 42.33
N GLY A 174 7.77 -21.00 42.77
CA GLY A 174 6.57 -21.04 43.61
C GLY A 174 5.27 -20.80 42.84
N ILE A 175 5.24 -21.12 41.54
CA ILE A 175 4.12 -20.88 40.64
C ILE A 175 3.69 -22.21 40.02
N HIS A 176 2.41 -22.55 40.13
CA HIS A 176 1.81 -23.70 39.45
C HIS A 176 1.41 -23.31 38.03
N PHE A 177 1.86 -24.10 37.04
CA PHE A 177 1.48 -23.94 35.63
C PHE A 177 0.29 -24.85 35.29
N ILE A 178 -0.82 -24.25 34.86
CA ILE A 178 -2.07 -24.96 34.55
C ILE A 178 -2.08 -25.30 33.06
N LYS A 179 -2.09 -24.27 32.21
CA LYS A 179 -2.09 -24.38 30.75
C LYS A 179 -1.42 -23.18 30.10
N GLY A 180 -1.00 -23.31 28.86
CA GLY A 180 -0.46 -22.21 28.09
C GLY A 180 -0.72 -22.38 26.61
N LYS A 181 -0.77 -21.27 25.89
CA LYS A 181 -0.90 -21.21 24.44
C LYS A 181 0.21 -20.35 23.88
N GLU A 182 0.80 -20.78 22.78
CA GLU A 182 1.79 -20.00 22.04
C GLU A 182 1.32 -19.81 20.60
N TYR A 183 1.54 -18.61 20.05
CA TYR A 183 1.40 -18.39 18.62
C TYR A 183 2.44 -17.40 18.15
N LYS A 184 2.82 -17.51 16.88
CA LYS A 184 3.54 -16.45 16.18
C LYS A 184 2.52 -15.61 15.45
N ASP A 185 2.58 -14.29 15.62
CA ASP A 185 1.77 -13.39 14.83
C ASP A 185 2.32 -13.26 13.38
N GLY A 186 1.59 -12.54 12.51
CA GLY A 186 2.02 -12.27 11.13
C GLY A 186 3.37 -11.56 11.00
N SER A 187 3.83 -10.84 12.05
CA SER A 187 5.16 -10.22 12.11
C SER A 187 6.26 -11.18 12.59
N GLY A 188 5.89 -12.43 12.89
CA GLY A 188 6.75 -13.49 13.38
C GLY A 188 7.15 -13.35 14.85
N LEU A 189 6.56 -12.44 15.62
CA LEU A 189 6.81 -12.31 17.06
C LEU A 189 6.05 -13.38 17.82
N LEU A 190 6.73 -13.99 18.79
CA LEU A 190 6.13 -15.02 19.63
C LEU A 190 5.30 -14.39 20.74
N GLN A 191 4.01 -14.71 20.77
CA GLN A 191 3.12 -14.37 21.87
C GLN A 191 2.79 -15.64 22.67
N VAL A 192 3.02 -15.56 23.98
CA VAL A 192 2.79 -16.67 24.91
C VAL A 192 1.78 -16.23 25.96
N THR A 193 0.66 -16.94 26.02
CA THR A 193 -0.36 -16.75 27.06
C THR A 193 -0.31 -17.94 28.01
N VAL A 194 -0.11 -17.67 29.30
CA VAL A 194 -0.06 -18.70 30.33
C VAL A 194 -1.17 -18.50 31.35
N GLN A 195 -1.72 -19.61 31.82
CA GLN A 195 -2.59 -19.67 32.98
C GLN A 195 -1.81 -20.29 34.13
N VAL A 196 -1.63 -19.50 35.18
CA VAL A 196 -0.76 -19.82 36.30
C VAL A 196 -1.44 -19.48 37.63
N GLN A 197 -1.04 -20.17 38.69
CA GLN A 197 -1.51 -19.93 40.05
C GLN A 197 -0.33 -19.84 41.01
N PRO A 198 -0.22 -18.78 41.84
CA PRO A 198 0.80 -18.75 42.89
C PRO A 198 0.48 -19.83 43.94
N LEU A 199 1.51 -20.57 44.39
CA LEU A 199 1.34 -21.62 45.40
C LEU A 199 1.09 -21.03 46.80
N LEU A 200 1.66 -19.86 47.09
CA LEU A 200 1.59 -19.16 48.37
C LEU A 200 1.48 -17.65 48.13
N GLY A 201 0.44 -17.04 48.73
CA GLY A 201 0.20 -15.60 48.71
C GLY A 201 0.15 -14.99 47.31
N THR A 202 0.60 -13.74 47.20
CA THR A 202 0.78 -13.06 45.92
C THR A 202 2.22 -13.18 45.44
N LYS A 203 2.42 -13.34 44.12
CA LYS A 203 3.75 -13.38 43.49
C LYS A 203 3.87 -12.27 42.44
N LYS A 204 5.08 -11.79 42.15
CA LYS A 204 5.28 -10.84 41.04
C LYS A 204 5.10 -11.56 39.70
N ALA A 205 4.31 -10.98 38.80
CA ALA A 205 4.14 -11.48 37.44
C ALA A 205 5.47 -11.53 36.65
N GLU A 206 6.46 -10.73 37.06
CA GLU A 206 7.80 -10.73 36.47
C GLU A 206 8.55 -12.06 36.63
N LEU A 207 8.21 -12.87 37.63
CA LEU A 207 8.76 -14.23 37.77
C LEU A 207 8.34 -15.10 36.58
N VAL A 208 7.12 -14.91 36.08
CA VAL A 208 6.61 -15.62 34.91
C VAL A 208 7.40 -15.22 33.67
N ARG A 209 7.63 -13.92 33.49
CA ARG A 209 8.49 -13.35 32.43
C ARG A 209 9.89 -13.98 32.45
N LYS A 210 10.55 -14.01 33.62
CA LYS A 210 11.91 -14.58 33.76
C LYS A 210 11.95 -16.06 33.35
N CYS A 211 10.96 -16.86 33.74
CA CYS A 211 10.87 -18.26 33.33
C CYS A 211 10.70 -18.41 31.81
N LEU A 212 9.84 -17.59 31.20
CA LEU A 212 9.65 -17.58 29.74
C LEU A 212 10.92 -17.15 29.03
N ASN A 213 11.61 -16.11 29.51
CA ASN A 213 12.88 -15.66 28.93
C ASN A 213 13.94 -16.76 28.98
N THR A 214 14.05 -17.49 30.10
CA THR A 214 15.02 -18.59 30.24
C THR A 214 14.68 -19.76 29.30
N TYR A 215 13.41 -20.12 29.17
CA TYR A 215 12.99 -21.25 28.35
C TYR A 215 13.15 -20.99 26.85
N TYR A 216 12.60 -19.86 26.37
CA TYR A 216 12.62 -19.51 24.95
C TYR A 216 13.91 -18.80 24.51
N LYS A 217 14.79 -18.43 25.45
CA LYS A 217 16.00 -17.63 25.21
C LYS A 217 15.72 -16.33 24.46
N ARG A 218 14.59 -15.70 24.77
CA ARG A 218 14.07 -14.47 24.16
C ARG A 218 13.65 -13.50 25.26
N ASN A 219 13.70 -12.21 25.00
CA ASN A 219 13.11 -11.25 25.92
C ASN A 219 11.62 -11.13 25.64
N PHE A 220 10.81 -11.10 26.69
CA PHE A 220 9.39 -10.81 26.57
C PHE A 220 9.04 -9.57 27.40
N TYR A 221 8.13 -8.76 26.86
CA TYR A 221 7.43 -7.74 27.62
C TYR A 221 5.97 -8.17 27.82
N ARG A 222 5.27 -7.41 28.65
CA ARG A 222 3.94 -7.77 29.12
C ARG A 222 2.88 -6.85 28.53
N ASN A 223 1.76 -7.41 28.08
CA ASN A 223 0.68 -6.66 27.41
C ASN A 223 -0.33 -6.01 28.39
N MET A 224 -0.31 -6.31 29.69
CA MET A 224 -1.23 -5.73 30.70
C MET A 224 -0.55 -5.45 32.04
N GLU A 225 -1.02 -4.42 32.76
CA GLU A 225 -0.38 -3.80 33.92
C GLU A 225 -0.45 -4.53 35.27
N THR A 226 -1.13 -5.69 35.42
CA THR A 226 -1.36 -6.25 36.77
C THR A 226 -0.10 -6.79 37.44
N THR A 227 0.66 -5.96 38.15
CA THR A 227 2.00 -6.27 38.74
C THR A 227 2.07 -7.57 39.54
N TRP A 228 0.95 -8.00 40.12
CA TRP A 228 0.86 -9.14 41.02
C TRP A 228 -0.04 -10.27 40.48
N LEU A 229 0.44 -11.50 40.66
CA LEU A 229 -0.35 -12.72 40.60
C LEU A 229 -1.18 -12.82 41.89
N ARG A 230 -2.51 -12.83 41.76
CA ARG A 230 -3.43 -12.98 42.88
C ARG A 230 -3.60 -14.45 43.27
N PRO A 231 -4.04 -14.77 44.51
CA PRO A 231 -4.47 -16.13 44.84
C PRO A 231 -5.55 -16.61 43.85
N GLY A 232 -5.42 -17.85 43.35
CA GLY A 232 -6.28 -18.42 42.31
C GLY A 232 -5.68 -18.38 40.91
N GLU A 233 -6.51 -18.62 39.89
CA GLU A 233 -6.06 -18.71 38.50
C GLU A 233 -5.84 -17.31 37.90
N ASN A 234 -4.63 -17.08 37.39
CA ASN A 234 -4.27 -15.85 36.70
C ASN A 234 -3.95 -16.17 35.24
N ARG A 235 -4.52 -15.39 34.32
CA ARG A 235 -4.18 -15.45 32.89
C ARG A 235 -3.30 -14.26 32.54
N ILE A 236 -2.11 -14.52 32.02
CA ILE A 236 -1.15 -13.47 31.64
C ILE A 236 -0.63 -13.75 30.23
N SER A 237 -0.56 -12.70 29.40
CA SER A 237 0.04 -12.71 28.08
C SER A 237 1.37 -11.95 28.06
N PHE A 238 2.34 -12.54 27.38
CA PHE A 238 3.66 -11.99 27.13
C PHE A 238 3.90 -11.97 25.62
N ILE A 239 4.51 -10.88 25.14
CA ILE A 239 4.87 -10.69 23.73
C ILE A 239 6.39 -10.57 23.67
N GLU A 240 6.99 -11.24 22.70
CA GLU A 240 8.43 -11.11 22.41
C GLU A 240 8.81 -9.65 22.23
N GLU A 241 9.90 -9.24 22.88
CA GLU A 241 10.42 -7.89 22.82
C GLU A 241 11.19 -7.67 21.52
N ASN A 242 10.98 -6.49 20.92
CA ASN A 242 11.58 -6.13 19.65
C ASN A 242 13.06 -5.79 19.79
N GLY A 243 13.81 -6.00 18.70
CA GLY A 243 15.26 -5.80 18.64
C GLY A 243 15.67 -4.33 18.58
N PHE A 244 14.78 -3.44 18.15
CA PHE A 244 15.07 -2.03 17.92
C PHE A 244 14.14 -1.09 18.70
N HIS A 245 14.68 0.07 19.07
CA HIS A 245 13.95 1.26 19.49
C HIS A 245 13.96 2.29 18.36
N VAL A 246 12.86 3.05 18.26
CA VAL A 246 12.77 4.21 17.38
C VAL A 246 12.46 5.45 18.22
N VAL A 247 13.06 6.57 17.83
CA VAL A 247 12.71 7.91 18.31
C VAL A 247 12.41 8.76 17.09
N PHE A 248 11.29 9.47 17.13
CA PHE A 248 10.86 10.32 16.04
C PHE A 248 11.24 11.78 16.30
N GLY A 249 11.41 12.53 15.21
CA GLY A 249 11.54 13.98 15.20
C GLY A 249 10.84 14.54 13.96
N GLN A 250 10.26 15.72 14.09
CA GLN A 250 9.53 16.36 13.00
C GLN A 250 9.82 17.86 12.98
N ARG A 251 9.77 18.47 11.80
CA ARG A 251 9.69 19.92 11.67
C ARG A 251 8.90 20.26 10.40
N CYS A 252 8.01 21.23 10.50
CA CYS A 252 7.30 21.81 9.36
C CYS A 252 7.44 23.33 9.37
N CYS A 253 7.44 23.94 8.18
CA CYS A 253 7.41 25.37 7.96
C CYS A 253 6.47 25.67 6.79
N ASN A 254 5.52 26.58 7.01
CA ASN A 254 4.54 26.92 6.01
C ASN A 254 5.16 27.80 4.90
N LYS A 255 4.58 27.70 3.71
CA LYS A 255 4.78 28.63 2.62
C LYS A 255 4.50 30.08 3.04
N LYS A 256 5.24 31.02 2.44
CA LYS A 256 5.06 32.45 2.73
C LYS A 256 3.63 32.92 2.39
N GLY A 257 3.00 33.60 3.33
CA GLY A 257 1.67 34.18 3.16
C GLY A 257 0.52 33.21 3.48
N GLU A 258 0.82 31.99 3.90
CA GLU A 258 -0.19 31.00 4.29
C GLU A 258 -0.18 30.71 5.79
N ASP A 259 -1.37 30.64 6.38
CA ASP A 259 -1.55 30.31 7.80
C ASP A 259 -1.50 28.80 8.08
N VAL A 260 -1.63 27.96 7.04
CA VAL A 260 -1.77 26.50 7.14
C VAL A 260 -0.88 25.81 6.11
N CYS A 261 -0.10 24.84 6.56
CA CYS A 261 0.71 23.93 5.73
C CYS A 261 -0.21 22.93 4.99
N GLY A 262 -0.05 22.80 3.67
CA GLY A 262 -0.69 21.80 2.82
C GLY A 262 -0.17 20.38 3.06
N ASP A 263 1.10 20.25 3.44
CA ASP A 263 1.69 18.97 3.89
C ASP A 263 1.01 18.44 5.16
N THR A 264 0.69 17.15 5.15
CA THR A 264 0.28 16.43 6.36
C THR A 264 1.11 15.17 6.54
N PHE A 265 1.45 14.88 7.78
CA PHE A 265 2.27 13.74 8.15
C PHE A 265 1.73 13.06 9.39
N SER A 266 2.11 11.81 9.54
CA SER A 266 1.89 11.05 10.77
C SER A 266 3.07 10.13 11.02
N PHE A 267 3.36 9.87 12.29
CA PHE A 267 4.19 8.74 12.66
C PHE A 267 3.63 8.10 13.91
N THR A 268 3.66 6.78 13.92
CA THR A 268 3.18 6.03 15.07
C THR A 268 3.86 4.68 15.16
N ASN A 269 3.77 4.10 16.35
CA ASN A 269 4.30 2.78 16.63
C ASN A 269 3.16 1.78 16.81
N PHE A 270 2.74 1.17 15.71
CA PHE A 270 1.64 0.20 15.72
C PHE A 270 2.04 -1.06 16.49
N GLY A 271 1.37 -1.25 17.64
CA GLY A 271 1.50 -2.43 18.49
C GLY A 271 2.91 -2.65 19.07
N ARG A 272 3.76 -1.62 19.08
CA ARG A 272 5.20 -1.69 19.41
C ARG A 272 6.05 -2.50 18.43
N LYS A 273 5.49 -3.04 17.34
CA LYS A 273 6.15 -4.00 16.42
C LYS A 273 6.73 -3.33 15.18
N ARG A 274 6.03 -2.31 14.69
CA ARG A 274 6.36 -1.58 13.48
C ARG A 274 6.28 -0.10 13.77
N ALA A 275 7.28 0.63 13.31
CA ALA A 275 7.27 2.08 13.31
C ALA A 275 6.90 2.52 11.89
N VAL A 276 5.88 3.36 11.78
CA VAL A 276 5.39 3.86 10.49
C VAL A 276 5.55 5.36 10.49
N MET A 277 6.08 5.91 9.40
CA MET A 277 6.07 7.32 9.07
C MET A 277 5.32 7.49 7.75
N LEU A 278 4.41 8.45 7.72
CA LEU A 278 3.59 8.80 6.57
C LEU A 278 3.79 10.29 6.29
N LEU A 279 3.96 10.62 5.03
CA LEU A 279 4.02 11.99 4.54
C LEU A 279 3.13 12.07 3.30
N SER A 280 2.24 13.05 3.28
CA SER A 280 1.39 13.35 2.15
C SER A 280 1.47 14.85 1.87
N ASP A 281 1.90 15.18 0.67
CA ASP A 281 1.84 16.53 0.14
C ASP A 281 0.60 16.61 -0.77
N GLY A 282 -0.33 17.47 -0.38
CA GLY A 282 -1.57 17.71 -1.12
C GLY A 282 -1.34 18.73 -2.22
N MET A 283 -1.56 18.36 -3.48
CA MET A 283 -1.41 19.32 -4.58
C MET A 283 -2.38 20.50 -4.42
N GLY A 284 -1.85 21.72 -4.32
CA GLY A 284 -2.65 22.93 -4.18
C GLY A 284 -2.04 23.91 -3.18
N THR A 285 -2.86 24.82 -2.65
CA THR A 285 -2.43 25.79 -1.62
C THR A 285 -3.48 25.89 -0.52
N GLY A 286 -3.02 26.08 0.71
CA GLY A 286 -3.84 26.33 1.90
C GLY A 286 -4.77 25.20 2.30
N LYS A 287 -5.98 25.59 2.75
CA LYS A 287 -6.91 24.69 3.47
C LYS A 287 -7.38 23.47 2.67
N LYS A 288 -7.52 23.57 1.35
CA LYS A 288 -8.00 22.44 0.53
C LYS A 288 -6.95 21.33 0.45
N ALA A 289 -5.70 21.70 0.18
CA ALA A 289 -4.58 20.75 0.17
C ALA A 289 -4.44 20.06 1.53
N ASN A 290 -4.55 20.83 2.62
CA ASN A 290 -4.53 20.28 3.98
C ASN A 290 -5.70 19.32 4.25
N GLU A 291 -6.93 19.64 3.82
CA GLU A 291 -8.08 18.75 4.02
C GLU A 291 -7.94 17.43 3.27
N ASP A 292 -7.43 17.46 2.04
CA ASP A 292 -7.26 16.27 1.21
C ASP A 292 -6.11 15.40 1.72
N SER A 293 -4.94 15.99 2.02
CA SER A 293 -3.80 15.26 2.58
C SER A 293 -4.11 14.69 3.97
N ARG A 294 -4.86 15.43 4.80
CA ARG A 294 -5.31 14.95 6.13
C ARG A 294 -6.28 13.77 6.05
N ARG A 295 -7.33 13.84 5.21
CA ARG A 295 -8.29 12.72 5.07
C ARG A 295 -7.59 11.44 4.65
N LEU A 296 -6.60 11.56 3.76
CA LEU A 296 -5.81 10.45 3.28
C LEU A 296 -5.01 9.80 4.42
N ILE A 297 -4.29 10.62 5.21
CA ILE A 297 -3.50 10.14 6.34
C ILE A 297 -4.39 9.51 7.41
N GLU A 298 -5.50 10.16 7.80
CA GLU A 298 -6.46 9.62 8.79
C GLU A 298 -7.05 8.28 8.32
N THR A 299 -7.40 8.16 7.03
CA THR A 299 -7.90 6.89 6.48
C THR A 299 -6.84 5.79 6.52
N LEU A 300 -5.59 6.12 6.20
CA LEU A 300 -4.49 5.16 6.25
C LEU A 300 -4.23 4.72 7.70
N GLU A 301 -4.27 5.63 8.66
CA GLU A 301 -4.17 5.32 10.09
C GLU A 301 -5.24 4.34 10.53
N ASP A 302 -6.52 4.61 10.21
CA ASP A 302 -7.64 3.74 10.57
C ASP A 302 -7.46 2.31 10.01
N LEU A 303 -7.00 2.18 8.76
CA LEU A 303 -6.73 0.88 8.13
C LEU A 303 -5.57 0.15 8.83
N LEU A 304 -4.49 0.87 9.15
CA LEU A 304 -3.33 0.30 9.84
C LEU A 304 -3.64 -0.09 11.30
N GLU A 305 -4.46 0.69 12.01
CA GLU A 305 -4.97 0.36 13.34
C GLU A 305 -5.89 -0.86 13.33
N ALA A 306 -6.70 -1.00 12.28
CA ALA A 306 -7.51 -2.20 12.04
C ALA A 306 -6.65 -3.46 11.76
N GLY A 307 -5.34 -3.29 11.57
CA GLY A 307 -4.39 -4.37 11.36
C GLY A 307 -4.25 -4.80 9.90
N ILE A 308 -4.73 -3.98 8.96
CA ILE A 308 -4.52 -4.21 7.52
C ILE A 308 -3.04 -4.01 7.21
N SER A 309 -2.52 -4.80 6.25
CA SER A 309 -1.14 -4.66 5.80
C SER A 309 -0.92 -3.30 5.11
N GLU A 310 0.30 -2.76 5.18
CA GLU A 310 0.60 -1.44 4.64
C GLU A 310 0.49 -1.38 3.12
N GLU A 311 0.83 -2.47 2.42
CA GLU A 311 0.63 -2.58 0.97
C GLU A 311 -0.85 -2.53 0.63
N PHE A 312 -1.66 -3.32 1.32
CA PHE A 312 -3.09 -3.42 1.04
C PHE A 312 -3.84 -2.14 1.39
N ALA A 313 -3.51 -1.49 2.51
CA ALA A 313 -4.12 -0.23 2.87
C ALA A 313 -3.85 0.86 1.82
N LEU A 314 -2.64 0.91 1.29
CA LEU A 314 -2.26 1.86 0.24
C LEU A 314 -2.93 1.54 -1.10
N GLU A 315 -3.04 0.27 -1.50
CA GLU A 315 -3.78 -0.14 -2.69
C GLU A 315 -5.27 0.20 -2.60
N MET A 316 -5.89 0.04 -1.41
CA MET A 316 -7.27 0.46 -1.18
C MET A 316 -7.45 1.97 -1.34
N ILE A 317 -6.50 2.77 -0.82
CA ILE A 317 -6.52 4.22 -0.95
C ILE A 317 -6.30 4.63 -2.41
N GLN A 318 -5.32 4.03 -3.09
CA GLN A 318 -5.07 4.23 -4.53
C GLN A 318 -6.36 4.06 -5.32
N ASP A 319 -7.04 2.94 -5.11
CA ASP A 319 -8.26 2.60 -5.83
C ASP A 319 -9.40 3.56 -5.50
N ALA A 320 -9.55 3.96 -4.24
CA ALA A 320 -10.55 4.95 -3.84
C ALA A 320 -10.30 6.30 -4.53
N LEU A 321 -9.03 6.71 -4.65
CA LEU A 321 -8.62 7.96 -5.30
C LEU A 321 -8.82 7.91 -6.84
N LEU A 322 -8.85 6.74 -7.48
CA LEU A 322 -9.15 6.62 -8.92
C LEU A 322 -10.58 7.09 -9.28
N PHE A 323 -11.50 7.14 -8.32
CA PHE A 323 -12.88 7.55 -8.52
C PHE A 323 -13.16 9.02 -8.17
N GLN A 324 -12.15 9.77 -7.70
CA GLN A 324 -12.29 11.20 -7.42
C GLN A 324 -12.13 12.06 -8.69
N ASP A 325 -12.68 13.28 -8.63
CA ASP A 325 -12.59 14.24 -9.74
C ASP A 325 -11.14 14.60 -10.07
N LYS A 326 -10.85 14.78 -11.37
CA LYS A 326 -9.52 15.13 -11.89
C LYS A 326 -9.05 16.46 -11.29
N GLY A 327 -8.15 16.43 -10.32
CA GLY A 327 -7.53 17.63 -9.75
C GLY A 327 -7.12 17.53 -8.28
N ALA A 328 -7.65 16.56 -7.52
CA ALA A 328 -7.28 16.33 -6.12
C ALA A 328 -6.31 15.15 -6.00
N PHE A 329 -5.07 15.35 -6.43
CA PHE A 329 -4.01 14.35 -6.27
C PHE A 329 -3.16 14.74 -5.06
N SER A 330 -3.02 13.83 -4.09
CA SER A 330 -2.06 13.99 -2.99
C SER A 330 -1.00 12.92 -3.12
N THR A 331 0.26 13.28 -2.89
CA THR A 331 1.35 12.29 -2.86
C THR A 331 1.23 11.44 -1.61
N ILE A 332 1.72 10.21 -1.67
CA ILE A 332 1.82 9.36 -0.46
C ILE A 332 3.21 8.75 -0.41
N ASP A 333 3.92 9.07 0.66
CA ASP A 333 5.17 8.45 1.04
C ASP A 333 4.99 7.75 2.38
N ALA A 334 5.27 6.44 2.42
CA ALA A 334 5.24 5.65 3.64
C ALA A 334 6.59 4.96 3.88
N ALA A 335 7.08 5.06 5.12
CA ALA A 335 8.24 4.34 5.61
C ALA A 335 7.84 3.46 6.78
N VAL A 336 7.94 2.15 6.57
CA VAL A 336 7.54 1.12 7.54
C VAL A 336 8.78 0.38 8.00
N ILE A 337 9.10 0.51 9.29
CA ILE A 337 10.27 -0.09 9.91
C ILE A 337 9.81 -1.25 10.79
N SER A 338 10.28 -2.46 10.49
CA SER A 338 10.15 -3.59 11.40
C SER A 338 11.07 -3.41 12.60
N LEU A 339 10.51 -3.20 13.80
CA LEU A 339 11.31 -3.06 15.02
C LEU A 339 11.93 -4.39 15.48
N LYS A 340 11.52 -5.51 14.88
CA LYS A 340 12.12 -6.83 15.15
C LYS A 340 13.38 -7.05 14.32
N THR A 341 13.29 -6.80 13.01
CA THR A 341 14.37 -7.14 12.08
C THR A 341 15.20 -5.93 11.67
N GLY A 342 14.74 -4.70 11.89
CA GLY A 342 15.39 -3.51 11.35
C GLY A 342 15.23 -3.40 9.82
N ILE A 343 14.29 -4.13 9.21
CA ILE A 343 13.99 -3.97 7.78
C ILE A 343 13.09 -2.74 7.62
N LEU A 344 13.55 -1.79 6.82
CA LEU A 344 12.78 -0.68 6.30
C LEU A 344 12.12 -1.09 4.99
N LYS A 345 10.83 -0.83 4.89
CA LYS A 345 10.03 -0.92 3.67
C LYS A 345 9.55 0.47 3.33
N LEU A 346 9.96 0.96 2.17
CA LEU A 346 9.52 2.23 1.62
C LEU A 346 8.47 1.96 0.56
N LEU A 347 7.35 2.66 0.67
CA LEU A 347 6.28 2.65 -0.31
C LEU A 347 6.12 4.09 -0.79
N LYS A 348 6.38 4.33 -2.07
CA LYS A 348 6.33 5.67 -2.67
C LYS A 348 5.31 5.71 -3.80
N ALA A 349 4.42 6.70 -3.75
CA ALA A 349 3.51 7.06 -4.83
C ALA A 349 3.51 8.58 -5.02
N GLY A 350 4.30 9.05 -5.98
CA GLY A 350 4.41 10.46 -6.33
C GLY A 350 5.14 11.34 -5.32
N GLY A 351 5.53 10.81 -4.16
CA GLY A 351 6.29 11.55 -3.16
C GLY A 351 7.77 11.72 -3.50
N MET A 352 8.53 12.34 -2.60
CA MET A 352 9.89 12.83 -2.84
C MET A 352 10.98 11.87 -2.37
N ALA A 353 12.24 12.31 -2.41
CA ALA A 353 13.36 11.47 -2.01
C ALA A 353 13.33 11.16 -0.49
N THR A 354 13.61 9.91 -0.13
CA THR A 354 13.88 9.52 1.26
C THR A 354 15.37 9.28 1.44
N PHE A 355 15.93 9.74 2.54
CA PHE A 355 17.34 9.61 2.86
C PHE A 355 17.54 8.65 4.03
N ILE A 356 18.62 7.88 4.00
CA ILE A 356 19.07 7.06 5.12
C ILE A 356 20.46 7.53 5.51
N ARG A 357 20.60 8.04 6.73
CA ARG A 357 21.90 8.39 7.30
C ARG A 357 22.43 7.20 8.08
N HIS A 358 23.51 6.62 7.57
CA HIS A 358 24.35 5.67 8.28
C HIS A 358 25.47 6.40 9.02
N LYS A 359 26.24 5.67 9.83
CA LYS A 359 27.38 6.23 10.60
C LYS A 359 28.36 7.06 9.76
N ASN A 360 28.64 6.63 8.52
CA ASN A 360 29.66 7.24 7.65
C ASN A 360 29.15 7.60 6.25
N SER A 361 27.87 7.41 5.95
CA SER A 361 27.33 7.63 4.62
C SER A 361 25.88 8.08 4.67
N VAL A 362 25.44 8.77 3.62
CA VAL A 362 24.04 9.11 3.39
C VAL A 362 23.63 8.44 2.09
N GLU A 363 22.58 7.64 2.15
CA GLU A 363 21.95 7.02 0.98
C GLU A 363 20.69 7.82 0.60
N ARG A 364 20.54 8.15 -0.68
CA ARG A 364 19.33 8.77 -1.23
C ARG A 364 18.51 7.74 -1.99
N ILE A 365 17.22 7.69 -1.69
CA ILE A 365 16.25 6.78 -2.30
C ILE A 365 15.22 7.62 -3.05
N MET A 366 15.33 7.60 -4.38
CA MET A 366 14.41 8.32 -5.26
C MET A 366 13.14 7.50 -5.51
N PRO A 367 11.97 8.14 -5.66
CA PRO A 367 10.75 7.52 -6.16
C PRO A 367 10.88 7.10 -7.63
N ALA A 368 10.16 6.07 -8.05
CA ALA A 368 9.97 5.72 -9.46
C ALA A 368 8.49 5.76 -9.93
N ALA A 369 7.54 5.87 -8.99
CA ALA A 369 6.10 5.80 -9.27
C ALA A 369 5.41 7.18 -9.21
N LEU A 370 4.38 7.36 -10.04
CA LEU A 370 3.55 8.57 -10.10
C LEU A 370 2.70 8.76 -8.83
N PRO A 371 2.05 9.92 -8.60
CA PRO A 371 1.08 10.10 -7.53
C PRO A 371 -0.09 9.10 -7.63
N PRO A 372 -0.74 8.78 -6.50
CA PRO A 372 -1.89 7.90 -6.51
C PRO A 372 -3.06 8.47 -7.31
N GLY A 373 -3.91 7.60 -7.87
CA GLY A 373 -5.03 7.99 -8.71
C GLY A 373 -4.69 8.41 -10.16
N CYS A 374 -3.41 8.50 -10.55
CA CYS A 374 -3.02 8.95 -11.89
C CYS A 374 -3.29 7.93 -13.02
N ARG A 375 -3.09 6.62 -12.75
CA ARG A 375 -3.25 5.56 -13.74
C ARG A 375 -3.80 4.28 -13.13
N ILE A 376 -4.69 3.62 -13.87
CA ILE A 376 -5.26 2.33 -13.49
C ILE A 376 -4.19 1.25 -13.57
N GLY A 377 -4.10 0.43 -12.52
CA GLY A 377 -3.12 -0.63 -12.40
C GLY A 377 -1.70 -0.16 -12.08
N GLN A 378 -1.51 1.10 -11.67
CA GLN A 378 -0.25 1.60 -11.17
C GLN A 378 0.16 0.87 -9.89
N GLN A 379 1.42 0.43 -9.81
CA GLN A 379 2.00 -0.19 -8.63
C GLN A 379 2.83 0.82 -7.83
N PHE A 380 2.83 0.68 -6.52
CA PHE A 380 3.72 1.42 -5.63
C PHE A 380 5.18 1.04 -5.87
N ASP A 381 6.09 2.01 -5.79
CA ASP A 381 7.52 1.72 -5.79
C ASP A 381 7.91 1.19 -4.41
N LEU A 382 8.06 -0.14 -4.32
CA LEU A 382 8.41 -0.86 -3.10
C LEU A 382 9.92 -1.07 -3.02
N LYS A 383 10.54 -0.48 -1.99
CA LYS A 383 11.98 -0.64 -1.73
C LYS A 383 12.24 -1.16 -0.33
N TYR A 384 13.12 -2.16 -0.24
CA TYR A 384 13.51 -2.78 1.00
C TYR A 384 14.96 -2.41 1.35
N LYS A 385 15.19 -1.95 2.58
CA LYS A 385 16.51 -1.62 3.10
C LYS A 385 16.70 -2.22 4.48
N LYS A 386 17.95 -2.54 4.81
CA LYS A 386 18.32 -3.03 6.14
C LYS A 386 18.92 -1.87 6.91
N LEU A 387 18.35 -1.61 8.09
CA LEU A 387 18.81 -0.62 9.03
C LEU A 387 19.62 -1.30 10.13
N TYR A 388 20.56 -0.54 10.68
CA TYR A 388 21.47 -0.93 11.73
C TYR A 388 21.41 0.06 12.91
N ASP A 389 22.06 -0.32 14.01
CA ASP A 389 22.18 0.52 15.20
C ASP A 389 22.78 1.90 14.88
N GLY A 390 22.00 2.94 15.19
CA GLY A 390 22.36 4.35 15.02
C GLY A 390 21.92 4.95 13.67
N ASP A 391 21.28 4.18 12.79
CA ASP A 391 20.78 4.69 11.52
C ASP A 391 19.59 5.65 11.71
N MET A 392 19.47 6.63 10.81
CA MET A 392 18.32 7.53 10.73
C MET A 392 17.66 7.45 9.37
N VAL A 393 16.35 7.32 9.36
CA VAL A 393 15.53 7.45 8.16
C VAL A 393 14.95 8.86 8.13
N ILE A 394 15.17 9.60 7.05
CA ILE A 394 14.75 10.99 6.87
C ILE A 394 13.83 11.08 5.65
N MET A 395 12.59 11.52 5.85
CA MET A 395 11.64 11.81 4.78
C MET A 395 11.45 13.32 4.69
N VAL A 396 11.36 13.84 3.47
CA VAL A 396 11.22 15.28 3.22
C VAL A 396 10.15 15.54 2.16
N SER A 397 9.47 16.68 2.25
CA SER A 397 8.63 17.20 1.16
C SER A 397 9.49 17.80 0.03
N ASP A 398 8.86 18.16 -1.07
CA ASP A 398 9.52 18.77 -2.24
C ASP A 398 10.10 20.15 -1.93
N GLY A 399 9.42 20.97 -1.11
CA GLY A 399 9.92 22.27 -0.63
C GLY A 399 11.29 22.21 0.07
N MET A 400 11.69 21.02 0.56
CA MET A 400 13.02 20.78 1.13
C MET A 400 14.10 20.48 0.08
N LEU A 401 13.73 20.13 -1.17
CA LEU A 401 14.65 19.75 -2.24
C LEU A 401 14.76 20.80 -3.36
N GLU A 402 13.88 21.81 -3.39
CA GLU A 402 13.86 22.85 -4.43
C GLU A 402 15.21 23.55 -4.64
N PHE A 403 15.95 23.76 -3.55
CA PHE A 403 17.25 24.43 -3.60
C PHE A 403 18.28 23.70 -4.47
N GLU A 404 18.14 22.38 -4.68
CA GLU A 404 19.05 21.61 -5.54
C GLU A 404 18.93 22.00 -7.01
N ASN A 405 17.84 22.65 -7.41
CA ASN A 405 17.61 23.14 -8.77
C ASN A 405 18.21 24.55 -8.99
N MET A 406 18.69 25.22 -7.93
CA MET A 406 19.27 26.56 -8.03
C MET A 406 20.70 26.48 -8.56
N PRO A 407 21.05 27.20 -9.64
CA PRO A 407 22.37 27.10 -10.28
C PRO A 407 23.54 27.57 -9.39
N GLU A 408 23.25 28.37 -8.37
CA GLU A 408 24.23 28.92 -7.43
C GLU A 408 24.63 27.93 -6.32
N ILE A 409 23.84 26.87 -6.11
CA ILE A 409 24.05 25.91 -5.03
C ILE A 409 24.74 24.66 -5.57
N SER A 410 26.00 24.46 -5.14
CA SER A 410 26.82 23.33 -5.61
C SER A 410 26.72 22.08 -4.74
N PHE A 411 26.02 22.14 -3.61
CA PHE A 411 25.89 21.01 -2.68
C PHE A 411 24.47 20.45 -2.70
N ARG A 412 24.35 19.17 -2.35
CA ARG A 412 23.07 18.46 -2.30
C ARG A 412 22.61 18.21 -0.87
N MET A 413 21.37 17.77 -0.70
CA MET A 413 20.78 17.41 0.60
C MET A 413 21.65 16.42 1.38
N GLU A 414 22.28 15.45 0.72
CA GLU A 414 23.17 14.46 1.36
C GLU A 414 24.35 15.13 2.07
N SER A 415 24.86 16.24 1.53
CA SER A 415 25.96 16.99 2.12
C SER A 415 25.54 17.73 3.40
N LEU A 416 24.29 18.21 3.47
CA LEU A 416 23.73 18.83 4.67
C LEU A 416 23.52 17.78 5.77
N ILE A 417 22.87 16.66 5.42
CA ILE A 417 22.61 15.53 6.32
C ILE A 417 23.92 14.99 6.91
N GLY A 418 24.98 14.90 6.10
CA GLY A 418 26.29 14.43 6.55
C GLY A 418 27.04 15.38 7.48
N LYS A 419 26.75 16.68 7.47
CA LYS A 419 27.39 17.69 8.34
C LYS A 419 26.79 17.73 9.75
N ILE A 420 25.52 17.39 9.88
CA ILE A 420 24.78 17.44 11.15
C ILE A 420 25.24 16.30 12.07
N LYS A 421 25.83 16.67 13.22
CA LYS A 421 26.43 15.74 14.19
C LYS A 421 25.57 15.54 15.45
N THR A 422 24.28 15.27 15.26
CA THR A 422 23.39 14.89 16.36
C THR A 422 22.80 13.51 16.15
N ASN A 423 22.51 12.83 17.27
CA ASN A 423 21.79 11.55 17.29
C ASN A 423 20.34 11.70 17.76
N ASN A 424 19.96 12.92 18.17
CA ASN A 424 18.58 13.23 18.57
C ASN A 424 17.75 13.58 17.33
N ALA A 425 16.73 12.79 17.04
CA ALA A 425 15.89 12.94 15.85
C ALA A 425 15.22 14.33 15.75
N GLN A 426 14.76 14.89 16.88
CA GLN A 426 14.08 16.19 16.87
C GLN A 426 15.05 17.34 16.65
N VAL A 427 16.23 17.29 17.28
CA VAL A 427 17.29 18.28 17.06
C VAL A 427 17.78 18.20 15.61
N PHE A 428 17.93 16.98 15.08
CA PHE A 428 18.30 16.75 13.68
C PHE A 428 17.29 17.40 12.73
N ALA A 429 15.99 17.20 12.96
CA ALA A 429 14.94 17.78 12.11
C ALA A 429 14.98 19.32 12.12
N ASN A 430 15.20 19.93 13.29
CA ASN A 430 15.33 21.39 13.41
C ASN A 430 16.56 21.91 12.65
N GLU A 431 17.73 21.32 12.90
CA GLU A 431 18.99 21.72 12.25
C GLU A 431 18.94 21.52 10.74
N LEU A 432 18.28 20.46 10.24
CA LEU A 432 18.19 20.21 8.81
C LEU A 432 17.35 21.26 8.09
N ILE A 433 16.19 21.64 8.67
CA ILE A 433 15.36 22.70 8.09
C ILE A 433 16.10 24.04 8.07
N GLU A 434 16.82 24.38 9.15
CA GLU A 434 17.58 25.62 9.23
C GLU A 434 18.80 25.64 8.30
N ALA A 435 19.39 24.48 8.00
CA ALA A 435 20.53 24.36 7.11
C ALA A 435 20.17 24.47 5.62
N VAL A 436 18.88 24.30 5.26
CA VAL A 436 18.43 24.49 3.88
C VAL A 436 18.37 25.97 3.56
N PRO A 437 19.03 26.43 2.49
CA PRO A 437 19.05 27.84 2.15
C PRO A 437 17.64 28.37 1.85
N VAL A 438 17.43 29.63 2.22
CA VAL A 438 16.18 30.36 2.02
C VAL A 438 16.49 31.54 1.11
N LEU A 439 15.67 31.76 0.08
CA LEU A 439 15.77 32.94 -0.76
C LEU A 439 15.40 34.19 0.07
N GLU A 440 15.92 35.36 -0.31
CA GLU A 440 15.62 36.63 0.38
C GLU A 440 14.10 36.93 0.45
N ASP A 441 13.32 36.38 -0.49
CA ASP A 441 11.87 36.52 -0.56
C ASP A 441 11.08 35.49 0.27
N GLY A 442 11.72 34.56 0.99
CA GLY A 442 11.05 33.56 1.84
C GLY A 442 10.84 32.20 1.18
N TYR A 443 9.83 31.45 1.65
CA TYR A 443 9.53 30.09 1.17
C TYR A 443 8.50 30.09 0.05
N ASP A 444 8.85 29.50 -1.09
CA ASP A 444 7.94 29.32 -2.22
C ASP A 444 7.02 28.10 -2.06
N ASP A 445 7.36 27.16 -1.16
CA ASP A 445 6.55 25.99 -0.84
C ASP A 445 6.62 25.55 0.63
N ASP A 446 5.75 24.63 1.01
CA ASP A 446 5.72 24.01 2.33
C ASP A 446 6.92 23.07 2.55
N ARG A 447 7.54 23.17 3.73
CA ARG A 447 8.75 22.43 4.06
C ARG A 447 8.52 21.51 5.23
N THR A 448 8.53 20.22 4.98
CA THR A 448 8.33 19.19 6.01
C THR A 448 9.50 18.22 6.04
N VAL A 449 9.96 17.90 7.26
CA VAL A 449 10.98 16.89 7.54
C VAL A 449 10.48 15.96 8.63
N LEU A 450 10.57 14.66 8.38
CA LEU A 450 10.34 13.59 9.35
C LEU A 450 11.61 12.77 9.52
N VAL A 451 11.94 12.46 10.77
CA VAL A 451 13.15 11.70 11.12
C VAL A 451 12.78 10.57 12.05
N ALA A 452 13.18 9.34 11.72
CA ALA A 452 13.18 8.20 12.63
C ALA A 452 14.61 7.76 12.92
N ALA A 453 15.06 7.94 14.16
CA ALA A 453 16.36 7.45 14.64
C ALA A 453 16.20 6.08 15.31
N ILE A 454 17.04 5.12 14.92
CA ILE A 454 16.86 3.70 15.24
C ILE A 454 18.08 3.16 15.98
N TRP A 455 17.81 2.40 17.05
CA TRP A 455 18.83 1.95 18.01
C TRP A 455 18.56 0.50 18.36
N GLU A 456 19.59 -0.34 18.38
CA GLU A 456 19.40 -1.71 18.87
C GLU A 456 19.17 -1.71 20.38
N LYS A 457 18.18 -2.49 20.83
CA LYS A 457 18.03 -2.79 22.25
C LYS A 457 19.21 -3.64 22.68
N GLY A 458 20.20 -2.99 23.31
CA GLY A 458 21.30 -3.69 23.95
C GLY A 458 20.75 -4.83 24.83
N THR A 459 21.15 -6.07 24.52
CA THR A 459 21.16 -7.11 25.54
C THR A 459 22.03 -6.57 26.66
N GLN A 460 21.46 -6.30 27.85
CA GLN A 460 22.19 -5.77 28.99
C GLN A 460 23.55 -6.47 29.17
N LYS A 461 24.61 -5.80 28.72
CA LYS A 461 25.85 -5.67 29.45
C LYS A 461 25.88 -4.22 29.91
N CYS A 462 25.63 -4.06 31.21
CA CYS A 462 25.83 -2.89 32.06
C CYS A 462 25.79 -1.49 31.43
N GLY A 463 24.82 -0.70 31.93
CA GLY A 463 25.11 0.63 32.46
C GLY A 463 25.01 1.78 31.49
N ILE A 464 23.78 2.26 31.24
CA ILE A 464 23.57 3.69 30.97
C ILE A 464 22.35 4.14 31.78
N ASN A 465 22.60 5.07 32.72
CA ASN A 465 21.60 5.84 33.42
C ASN A 465 20.83 6.68 32.41
N ILE A 466 19.53 6.41 32.26
CA ILE A 466 18.62 7.38 31.64
C ILE A 466 18.26 8.35 32.77
N GLY A 467 18.93 9.51 32.77
CA GLY A 467 18.52 10.66 33.55
C GLY A 467 17.11 11.06 33.15
N ARG A 468 16.23 11.13 34.15
CA ARG A 468 15.01 11.93 34.08
C ARG A 468 15.43 13.38 34.25
N GLU A 469 15.05 14.23 33.32
CA GLU A 469 14.60 15.61 33.56
C GLU A 469 13.63 16.00 32.45
#